data_AF-A0A374ATR0-F1
#
_entry.id   AF-A0A374ATR0-F1
#
_cell.length_a   1.000
_cell.length_b   1.000
_cell.length_c   1.000
_cell.angle_alpha   90.00
_cell.angle_beta   90.00
_cell.angle_gamma   90.00
#
_symmetry.space_group_name_H-M   'P 1'
#
loop_
_entity.id
_entity.type
_entity.pdbx_description
1 polymer ?
#
loop_
_entity_poly.entity_id
_entity_poly.type
_entity_poly.pdbx_seq_one_letter_code
_entity_poly.pdbx_strand_id
1 'polypeptide(L)'
;MITPVEVLGKELKRGFGYKAVEVDEFLEDLAKDYEKVYKENNELREKVSALTENLSHYRTIEESLKRALVLAEETSKETIENATQKAQTLEAEASRNAKELVSEAQAEADKIRVSAKEDFKEEKEKHEQMIKNYQELIRKLESDYQSYKARMKQFINGQMDILNNPVYEMEFQIAGEKEEEEQDKNHEQFGKEQ
;
A
#
# COMPACT_ATOMS: atom_id res chain seq x y z
N MET A 1 71.10 -57.68 20.78
CA MET A 1 71.97 -57.73 19.58
C MET A 1 73.36 -57.34 20.02
N ILE A 2 74.38 -57.96 19.43
CA ILE A 2 75.77 -57.58 19.67
C ILE A 2 76.00 -56.24 18.98
N THR A 3 76.71 -55.30 19.60
CA THR A 3 77.07 -53.99 19.05
C THR A 3 78.43 -54.06 18.34
N PRO A 4 78.76 -53.12 17.44
CA PRO A 4 80.10 -53.06 16.83
C PRO A 4 81.24 -53.07 17.86
N VAL A 5 81.04 -52.42 19.01
CA VAL A 5 81.99 -52.39 20.14
C VAL A 5 82.11 -53.76 20.82
N GLU A 6 81.01 -54.49 20.97
CA GLU A 6 81.02 -55.84 21.52
C GLU A 6 81.64 -56.89 20.58
N VAL A 7 81.69 -56.62 19.26
CA VAL A 7 82.43 -57.43 18.28
C VAL A 7 83.95 -57.26 18.49
N LEU A 8 84.43 -56.02 18.63
CA LEU A 8 85.85 -55.71 18.87
C LEU A 8 86.33 -56.16 20.26
N GLY A 9 85.48 -56.06 21.27
CA GLY A 9 85.80 -56.46 22.65
C GLY A 9 85.69 -57.97 22.93
N LYS A 10 85.44 -58.80 21.91
CA LYS A 10 85.16 -60.23 22.10
C LYS A 10 86.44 -61.04 22.27
N GLU A 11 86.71 -61.51 23.47
CA GLU A 11 87.81 -62.46 23.70
C GLU A 11 87.47 -63.87 23.21
N LEU A 12 88.31 -64.42 22.33
CA LEU A 12 88.20 -65.79 21.82
C LEU A 12 89.18 -66.72 22.54
N LYS A 13 88.73 -67.93 22.90
CA LYS A 13 89.56 -68.93 23.59
C LYS A 13 90.67 -69.45 22.67
N ARG A 14 91.90 -69.56 23.19
CA ARG A 14 93.05 -70.12 22.45
C ARG A 14 92.98 -71.66 22.38
N GLY A 15 93.28 -72.24 21.22
CA GLY A 15 93.30 -73.68 20.94
C GLY A 15 93.85 -73.98 19.54
N PHE A 16 93.81 -75.24 19.09
CA PHE A 16 94.06 -75.56 17.68
C PHE A 16 92.97 -74.92 16.81
N GLY A 17 93.31 -73.88 16.03
CA GLY A 17 92.33 -73.09 15.29
C GLY A 17 92.96 -72.03 14.39
N TYR A 18 92.13 -71.11 13.89
CA TYR A 18 92.54 -70.02 12.99
C TYR A 18 93.62 -69.12 13.61
N LYS A 19 94.42 -68.46 12.76
CA LYS A 19 95.45 -67.53 13.20
C LYS A 19 94.80 -66.31 13.84
N ALA A 20 95.20 -65.99 15.06
CA ALA A 20 94.65 -64.86 15.83
C ALA A 20 94.69 -63.54 15.04
N VAL A 21 95.81 -63.25 14.37
CA VAL A 21 95.98 -62.00 13.60
C VAL A 21 94.98 -61.87 12.43
N GLU A 22 94.76 -62.94 11.65
CA GLU A 22 93.78 -62.93 10.55
C GLU A 22 92.34 -62.79 11.07
N VAL A 23 92.05 -63.39 12.24
CA VAL A 23 90.74 -63.26 12.89
C VAL A 23 90.53 -61.85 13.42
N ASP A 24 91.54 -61.24 14.03
CA ASP A 24 91.47 -59.88 14.56
C ASP A 24 91.27 -58.86 13.43
N GLU A 25 92.03 -58.95 12.32
CA GLU A 25 91.83 -58.10 11.13
C GLU A 25 90.41 -58.24 10.56
N PHE A 26 89.90 -59.48 10.45
CA PHE A 26 88.54 -59.72 9.99
C PHE A 26 87.47 -59.15 10.94
N LEU A 27 87.65 -59.29 12.25
CA LEU A 27 86.74 -58.72 13.26
C LEU A 27 86.75 -57.19 13.22
N GLU A 28 87.89 -56.57 12.91
CA GLU A 28 88.02 -55.12 12.76
C GLU A 28 87.24 -54.60 11.54
N ASP A 29 87.39 -55.26 10.39
CA ASP A 29 86.64 -54.93 9.18
C ASP A 29 85.13 -55.22 9.34
N LEU A 30 84.78 -56.35 9.98
CA LEU A 30 83.40 -56.67 10.32
C LEU A 30 82.78 -55.62 11.24
N ALA A 31 83.53 -55.15 12.25
CA ALA A 31 83.04 -54.13 13.17
C ALA A 31 82.81 -52.79 12.46
N LYS A 32 83.69 -52.38 11.52
CA LYS A 32 83.49 -51.17 10.71
C LYS A 32 82.23 -51.23 9.84
N ASP A 33 82.07 -52.31 9.08
CA ASP A 33 80.90 -52.48 8.21
C ASP A 33 79.62 -52.60 9.03
N TYR A 34 79.68 -53.30 10.16
CA TYR A 34 78.55 -53.42 11.06
C TYR A 34 78.18 -52.09 11.71
N GLU A 35 79.16 -51.25 12.09
CA GLU A 35 78.92 -49.90 12.60
C GLU A 35 78.21 -49.03 11.56
N LYS A 36 78.64 -49.09 10.29
CA LYS A 36 78.00 -48.36 9.20
C LYS A 36 76.53 -48.76 9.04
N VAL A 37 76.25 -50.06 8.94
CA VAL A 37 74.88 -50.58 8.82
C VAL A 37 74.04 -50.25 10.06
N TYR A 38 74.65 -50.30 11.25
CA TYR A 38 73.96 -49.99 12.51
C TYR A 38 73.54 -48.51 12.56
N LYS A 39 74.43 -47.58 12.19
CA LYS A 39 74.11 -46.14 12.10
C LYS A 39 73.03 -45.87 11.06
N GLU A 40 73.17 -46.41 9.84
CA GLU A 40 72.17 -46.27 8.78
C GLU A 40 70.80 -46.82 9.23
N ASN A 41 70.76 -47.95 9.93
CA ASN A 41 69.51 -48.54 10.43
C ASN A 41 68.84 -47.62 11.47
N ASN A 42 69.60 -47.05 12.40
CA ASN A 42 69.07 -46.11 13.38
C ASN A 42 68.54 -44.83 12.71
N GLU A 43 69.29 -44.24 11.78
CA GLU A 43 68.83 -43.07 11.02
C GLU A 43 67.55 -43.35 10.23
N LEU A 44 67.47 -44.53 9.59
CA LEU A 44 66.27 -44.95 8.87
C LEU A 44 65.08 -45.15 9.81
N ARG A 45 65.29 -45.73 11.00
CA ARG A 45 64.24 -45.90 12.01
C ARG A 45 63.70 -44.55 12.50
N GLU A 46 64.59 -43.59 12.76
CA GLU A 46 64.20 -42.22 13.14
C GLU A 46 63.40 -41.55 12.03
N LYS A 47 63.86 -41.64 10.77
CA LYS A 47 63.12 -41.11 9.61
C LYS A 47 61.75 -41.75 9.47
N VAL A 48 61.64 -43.07 9.62
CA VAL A 48 60.36 -43.79 9.54
C VAL A 48 59.43 -43.33 10.66
N SER A 49 59.93 -43.17 11.88
CA SER A 49 59.14 -42.66 13.01
C SER A 49 58.59 -41.26 12.71
N ALA A 50 59.46 -40.33 12.29
CA ALA A 50 59.08 -38.95 11.97
C ALA A 50 58.08 -38.87 10.80
N LEU A 51 58.28 -39.65 9.74
CA LEU A 51 57.35 -39.72 8.61
C LEU A 51 55.99 -40.30 9.01
N THR A 52 55.98 -41.30 9.89
CA THR A 52 54.75 -41.92 10.39
C THR A 52 53.95 -40.94 11.25
N GLU A 53 54.62 -40.18 12.11
CA GLU A 53 54.00 -39.14 12.93
C GLU A 53 53.41 -38.02 12.06
N ASN A 54 54.17 -37.54 11.08
CA ASN A 54 53.69 -36.53 10.12
C ASN A 54 52.47 -37.05 9.33
N LEU A 55 52.50 -38.30 8.87
CA LEU A 55 51.38 -38.90 8.16
C LEU A 55 50.12 -38.96 9.03
N SER A 56 50.28 -39.33 10.30
CA SER A 56 49.20 -39.31 11.28
C SER A 56 48.62 -37.91 11.43
N HIS A 57 49.47 -36.90 11.58
CA HIS A 57 49.06 -35.50 11.68
C HIS A 57 48.27 -35.04 10.46
N TYR A 58 48.76 -35.33 9.24
CA TYR A 58 48.05 -34.98 8.01
C TYR A 58 46.68 -35.67 7.89
N ARG A 59 46.57 -36.94 8.31
CA ARG A 59 45.28 -37.64 8.35
C ARG A 59 44.28 -36.95 9.28
N THR A 60 44.72 -36.51 10.45
CA THR A 60 43.86 -35.76 11.37
C THR A 60 43.39 -34.44 10.76
N ILE A 61 44.28 -33.70 10.10
CA ILE A 61 43.92 -32.45 9.41
C ILE A 61 42.92 -32.74 8.28
N GLU A 62 43.15 -33.78 7.48
CA GLU A 62 42.26 -34.17 6.39
C GLU A 62 40.86 -34.51 6.90
N GLU A 63 40.75 -35.26 8.00
CA GLU A 63 39.47 -35.56 8.63
C GLU A 63 38.75 -34.30 9.14
N SER A 64 39.48 -33.40 9.81
CA SER A 64 38.92 -32.12 10.26
C SER A 64 38.44 -31.27 9.09
N LEU A 65 39.19 -31.23 7.99
CA LEU A 65 38.83 -30.47 6.80
C LEU A 65 37.58 -31.04 6.13
N LYS A 66 37.47 -32.38 6.02
CA LYS A 66 36.28 -33.07 5.51
C LYS A 66 35.04 -32.74 6.36
N ARG A 67 35.16 -32.79 7.68
CA ARG A 67 34.06 -32.43 8.59
C ARG A 67 33.66 -30.96 8.43
N ALA A 68 34.62 -30.06 8.33
CA ALA A 68 34.35 -28.64 8.13
C ALA A 68 33.63 -28.38 6.78
N LEU A 69 34.02 -29.08 5.72
CA LEU A 69 33.35 -28.99 4.41
C LEU A 69 31.91 -29.47 4.44
N VAL A 70 31.65 -30.63 5.07
CA VAL A 70 30.29 -31.16 5.22
C VAL A 70 29.43 -30.20 6.03
N LEU A 71 29.95 -29.72 7.17
CA LEU A 71 29.24 -28.75 8.00
C LEU A 71 28.93 -27.45 7.25
N ALA A 72 29.89 -26.95 6.48
CA ALA A 72 29.70 -25.74 5.66
C ALA A 72 28.63 -25.96 4.58
N GLU A 73 28.59 -27.13 3.94
CA GLU A 73 27.57 -27.48 2.96
C GLU A 73 26.18 -27.57 3.60
N GLU A 74 26.06 -28.27 4.74
CA GLU A 74 24.81 -28.39 5.49
C GLU A 74 24.31 -27.02 5.96
N THR A 75 25.19 -26.21 6.55
CA THR A 75 24.85 -24.84 7.00
C THR A 75 24.42 -23.96 5.84
N SER A 76 25.08 -24.08 4.68
CA SER A 76 24.71 -23.33 3.47
C SER A 76 23.31 -23.73 2.98
N LYS A 77 23.02 -25.04 2.92
CA LYS A 77 21.70 -25.55 2.54
C LYS A 77 20.61 -25.07 3.50
N GLU A 78 20.84 -25.20 4.80
CA GLU A 78 19.90 -24.74 5.83
C GLU A 78 19.67 -23.23 5.75
N THR A 79 20.72 -22.45 5.52
CA THR A 79 20.62 -20.99 5.36
C THR A 79 19.77 -20.61 4.14
N ILE A 80 19.98 -21.30 3.01
CA ILE A 80 19.20 -21.08 1.78
C ILE A 80 17.74 -21.47 2.03
N GLU A 81 17.48 -22.64 2.62
CA GLU A 81 16.13 -23.11 2.90
C GLU A 81 15.38 -22.13 3.82
N ASN A 82 15.99 -21.73 4.93
CA ASN A 82 15.43 -20.74 5.85
C ASN A 82 15.15 -19.40 5.17
N ALA A 83 16.08 -18.92 4.33
CA ALA A 83 15.88 -17.67 3.59
C ALA A 83 14.72 -17.78 2.60
N THR A 84 14.61 -18.89 1.87
CA THR A 84 13.51 -19.13 0.92
C THR A 84 12.16 -19.24 1.62
N GLN A 85 12.09 -19.96 2.73
CA GLN A 85 10.85 -20.09 3.50
C GLN A 85 10.41 -18.74 4.07
N LYS A 86 11.36 -17.96 4.61
CA LYS A 86 11.07 -16.61 5.13
C LYS A 86 10.62 -15.65 4.03
N ALA A 87 11.21 -15.73 2.84
CA ALA A 87 10.79 -14.95 1.68
C ALA A 87 9.35 -15.31 1.25
N GLN A 88 9.04 -16.60 1.17
CA GLN A 88 7.69 -17.07 0.83
C GLN A 88 6.63 -16.62 1.85
N THR A 89 6.95 -16.70 3.16
CA THR A 89 6.05 -16.21 4.21
C THR A 89 5.83 -14.71 4.07
N LEU A 90 6.89 -13.93 3.84
CA LEU A 90 6.80 -12.49 3.68
C LEU A 90 5.98 -12.10 2.44
N GLU A 91 6.19 -12.78 1.31
CA GLU A 91 5.39 -12.57 0.10
C GLU A 91 3.90 -12.90 0.32
N ALA A 92 3.61 -13.99 1.03
CA ALA A 92 2.24 -14.38 1.36
C ALA A 92 1.57 -13.36 2.28
N GLU A 93 2.27 -12.88 3.31
CA GLU A 93 1.79 -11.83 4.22
C GLU A 93 1.57 -10.51 3.47
N ALA A 94 2.53 -10.08 2.65
CA ALA A 94 2.40 -8.87 1.85
C ALA A 94 1.21 -8.95 0.88
N SER A 95 1.02 -10.09 0.22
CA SER A 95 -0.11 -10.34 -0.67
C SER A 95 -1.45 -10.32 0.08
N ARG A 96 -1.50 -10.90 1.28
CA ARG A 96 -2.70 -10.85 2.14
C ARG A 96 -3.02 -9.43 2.56
N ASN A 97 -2.04 -8.69 3.08
CA ASN A 97 -2.22 -7.32 3.53
C ASN A 97 -2.64 -6.39 2.37
N ALA A 98 -2.06 -6.58 1.18
CA ALA A 98 -2.46 -5.83 0.00
C ALA A 98 -3.92 -6.10 -0.39
N LYS A 99 -4.36 -7.37 -0.36
CA LYS A 99 -5.76 -7.73 -0.64
C LYS A 99 -6.71 -7.15 0.41
N GLU A 100 -6.33 -7.18 1.67
CA GLU A 100 -7.11 -6.61 2.77
C GLU A 100 -7.27 -5.09 2.60
N LEU A 101 -6.17 -4.37 2.34
CA LEU A 101 -6.19 -2.93 2.08
C LEU A 101 -7.05 -2.56 0.88
N VAL A 102 -6.95 -3.31 -0.22
CA VAL A 102 -7.80 -3.09 -1.41
C VAL A 102 -9.27 -3.35 -1.09
N SER A 103 -9.57 -4.39 -0.32
CA SER A 103 -10.93 -4.71 0.10
C SER A 103 -11.52 -3.62 1.00
N GLU A 104 -10.75 -3.11 1.96
CA GLU A 104 -11.14 -2.01 2.84
C GLU A 104 -11.38 -0.71 2.05
N ALA A 105 -10.46 -0.37 1.15
CA ALA A 105 -10.59 0.80 0.30
C ALA A 105 -11.83 0.72 -0.61
N GLN A 106 -12.11 -0.47 -1.16
CA GLN A 106 -13.30 -0.69 -1.98
C GLN A 106 -14.59 -0.58 -1.14
N ALA A 107 -14.61 -1.15 0.06
CA ALA A 107 -15.75 -1.06 0.96
C ALA A 107 -16.05 0.39 1.37
N GLU A 108 -15.01 1.18 1.67
CA GLU A 108 -15.17 2.59 2.01
C GLU A 108 -15.62 3.41 0.79
N ALA A 109 -15.05 3.16 -0.39
CA ALA A 109 -15.48 3.80 -1.63
C ALA A 109 -16.96 3.51 -1.94
N ASP A 110 -17.41 2.27 -1.76
CA ASP A 110 -18.81 1.90 -1.95
C ASP A 110 -19.72 2.56 -0.92
N LYS A 111 -19.29 2.65 0.35
CA LYS A 111 -20.03 3.36 1.39
C LYS A 111 -20.20 4.84 1.08
N ILE A 112 -19.12 5.52 0.67
CA ILE A 112 -19.16 6.92 0.25
C ILE A 112 -20.10 7.09 -0.95
N ARG A 113 -20.00 6.20 -1.94
CA ARG A 113 -20.84 6.23 -3.14
C ARG A 113 -22.33 6.05 -2.82
N VAL A 114 -22.66 5.15 -1.89
CA VAL A 114 -24.04 4.92 -1.44
C VAL A 114 -24.55 6.15 -0.69
N SER A 115 -23.80 6.65 0.29
CA SER A 115 -24.18 7.86 1.06
C SER A 115 -24.40 9.05 0.14
N ALA A 116 -23.46 9.34 -0.76
CA ALA A 116 -23.58 10.45 -1.69
C ALA A 116 -24.81 10.34 -2.61
N LYS A 117 -25.18 9.11 -2.99
CA LYS A 117 -26.38 8.85 -3.80
C LYS A 117 -27.66 9.07 -3.00
N GLU A 118 -27.67 8.69 -1.73
CA GLU A 118 -28.79 8.92 -0.81
C GLU A 118 -28.97 10.41 -0.52
N ASP A 119 -27.89 11.10 -0.16
CA ASP A 119 -27.88 12.55 0.08
C ASP A 119 -28.37 13.32 -1.15
N PHE A 120 -27.86 12.97 -2.33
CA PHE A 120 -28.29 13.59 -3.59
C PHE A 120 -29.78 13.33 -3.88
N LYS A 121 -30.28 12.13 -3.59
CA LYS A 121 -31.69 11.80 -3.77
C LYS A 121 -32.58 12.60 -2.82
N GLU A 122 -32.20 12.71 -1.55
CA GLU A 122 -32.93 13.50 -0.55
C GLU A 122 -32.97 14.98 -0.94
N GLU A 123 -31.83 15.55 -1.35
CA GLU A 123 -31.76 16.95 -1.76
C GLU A 123 -32.61 17.21 -3.01
N LYS A 124 -32.56 16.30 -3.99
CA LYS A 124 -33.41 16.36 -5.17
C LYS A 124 -34.90 16.33 -4.80
N GLU A 125 -35.31 15.44 -3.91
CA GLU A 125 -36.71 15.36 -3.46
C GLU A 125 -37.16 16.65 -2.76
N LYS A 126 -36.31 17.23 -1.90
CA LYS A 126 -36.58 18.54 -1.27
C LYS A 126 -36.75 19.65 -2.31
N HIS A 127 -35.84 19.73 -3.28
CA HIS A 127 -35.93 20.73 -4.35
C HIS A 127 -37.18 20.54 -5.23
N GLU A 128 -37.55 19.30 -5.56
CA GLU A 128 -38.79 19.02 -6.29
C GLU A 128 -40.04 19.46 -5.51
N GLN A 129 -40.07 19.26 -4.18
CA GLN A 129 -41.14 19.76 -3.33
C GLN A 129 -41.17 21.29 -3.29
N MET A 130 -40.02 21.95 -3.16
CA MET A 130 -39.95 23.43 -3.21
C MET A 130 -40.47 23.96 -4.55
N ILE A 131 -40.09 23.35 -5.68
CA ILE A 131 -40.58 23.73 -7.01
C ILE A 131 -42.11 23.61 -7.07
N LYS A 132 -42.69 22.51 -6.58
CA LYS A 132 -44.15 22.33 -6.52
C LYS A 132 -44.80 23.42 -5.68
N ASN A 133 -44.25 23.72 -4.51
CA ASN A 133 -44.77 24.77 -3.62
C ASN A 133 -44.75 26.15 -4.30
N TYR A 134 -43.65 26.50 -5.00
CA TYR A 134 -43.57 27.76 -5.74
C TYR A 134 -44.55 27.80 -6.91
N GLN A 135 -44.76 26.70 -7.63
CA GLN A 135 -45.77 26.62 -8.69
C GLN A 135 -47.18 26.86 -8.16
N GLU A 136 -47.53 26.30 -7.00
CA GLU A 136 -48.81 26.55 -6.35
C GLU A 136 -48.98 28.00 -5.92
N LEU A 137 -47.92 28.60 -5.35
CA LEU A 137 -47.92 30.00 -4.96
C LEU A 137 -48.12 30.93 -6.17
N ILE A 138 -47.43 30.65 -7.28
CA ILE A 138 -47.59 31.40 -8.54
C ILE A 138 -49.04 31.29 -9.04
N ARG A 139 -49.62 30.09 -9.07
CA ARG A 139 -51.03 29.91 -9.49
C ARG A 139 -52.01 30.69 -8.62
N LYS A 140 -51.80 30.70 -7.30
CA LYS A 140 -52.61 31.51 -6.37
C LYS A 140 -52.48 32.99 -6.68
N LEU A 141 -51.27 33.49 -6.85
CA LEU A 141 -51.01 34.88 -7.16
C LEU A 141 -51.65 35.31 -8.50
N GLU A 142 -51.57 34.45 -9.53
CA GLU A 142 -52.23 34.67 -10.81
C GLU A 142 -53.75 34.74 -10.66
N SER A 143 -54.34 33.81 -9.91
CA SER A 143 -55.78 33.80 -9.61
C SER A 143 -56.22 35.06 -8.86
N ASP A 144 -55.46 35.47 -7.84
CA ASP A 144 -55.72 36.68 -7.05
C ASP A 144 -55.62 37.94 -7.92
N TYR A 145 -54.62 38.00 -8.80
CA TYR A 145 -54.46 39.10 -9.76
C TYR A 145 -55.64 39.18 -10.74
N GLN A 146 -56.06 38.05 -11.33
CA GLN A 146 -57.23 38.03 -12.22
C GLN A 146 -58.50 38.47 -11.49
N SER A 147 -58.69 38.01 -10.25
CA SER A 147 -59.84 38.40 -9.41
C SER A 147 -59.82 39.89 -9.08
N TYR A 148 -58.66 40.44 -8.72
CA TYR A 148 -58.48 41.87 -8.49
C TYR A 148 -58.77 42.69 -9.76
N LYS A 149 -58.21 42.29 -10.90
CA LYS A 149 -58.46 42.91 -12.21
C LYS A 149 -59.94 42.91 -12.58
N ALA A 150 -60.65 41.80 -12.36
CA ALA A 150 -62.08 41.68 -12.63
C ALA A 150 -62.90 42.63 -11.74
N ARG A 151 -62.62 42.66 -10.43
CA ARG A 151 -63.26 43.58 -9.48
C ARG A 151 -63.01 45.04 -9.84
N MET A 152 -61.79 45.39 -10.22
CA MET A 152 -61.46 46.76 -10.63
C MET A 152 -62.20 47.16 -11.91
N LYS A 153 -62.26 46.27 -12.91
CA LYS A 153 -63.06 46.52 -14.13
C LYS A 153 -64.54 46.70 -13.81
N GLN A 154 -65.12 45.86 -12.94
CA GLN A 154 -66.51 45.99 -12.52
C GLN A 154 -66.75 47.31 -11.79
N PHE A 155 -65.85 47.72 -10.92
CA PHE A 155 -65.93 49.01 -10.23
C PHE A 155 -65.91 50.18 -11.22
N ILE A 156 -64.97 50.18 -12.16
CA ILE A 156 -64.89 51.23 -13.20
C ILE A 156 -66.14 51.23 -14.08
N ASN A 157 -66.62 50.07 -14.53
CA ASN A 157 -67.84 49.99 -15.34
C ASN A 157 -69.05 50.49 -14.56
N GLY A 158 -69.20 50.14 -13.28
CA GLY A 158 -70.28 50.67 -12.45
C GLY A 158 -70.20 52.19 -12.27
N GLN A 159 -68.99 52.76 -12.12
CA GLN A 159 -68.79 54.21 -12.12
C GLN A 159 -69.17 54.84 -13.47
N MET A 160 -68.82 54.19 -14.59
CA MET A 160 -69.20 54.63 -15.94
C MET A 160 -70.71 54.55 -16.18
N ASP A 161 -71.39 53.52 -15.68
CA ASP A 161 -72.84 53.37 -15.78
C ASP A 161 -73.57 54.48 -15.01
N ILE A 162 -73.04 54.91 -13.87
CA ILE A 162 -73.56 56.07 -13.12
C ILE A 162 -73.41 57.35 -13.95
N LEU A 163 -72.25 57.57 -14.56
CA LEU A 163 -71.98 58.76 -15.38
C LEU A 163 -72.82 58.80 -16.66
N ASN A 164 -73.09 57.65 -17.27
CA ASN A 164 -73.89 57.53 -18.49
C ASN A 164 -75.40 57.38 -18.22
N ASN A 165 -75.84 57.54 -16.98
CA ASN A 165 -77.25 57.43 -16.64
C ASN A 165 -78.00 58.69 -17.10
N PRO A 166 -78.98 58.57 -18.01
CA PRO A 166 -79.69 59.72 -18.61
C PRO A 166 -80.49 60.56 -17.60
N VAL A 167 -80.70 60.06 -16.38
CA VAL A 167 -81.28 60.86 -15.29
C VAL A 167 -80.38 62.05 -14.93
N TYR A 168 -79.06 61.90 -15.01
CA TYR A 168 -78.11 62.99 -14.74
C TYR A 168 -77.85 63.88 -15.97
N GLU A 169 -78.12 63.42 -17.19
CA GLU A 169 -78.13 64.27 -18.39
C GLU A 169 -79.38 65.17 -18.44
N MET A 170 -80.55 64.67 -17.99
CA MET A 170 -81.78 65.45 -17.91
C MET A 170 -81.68 66.62 -16.92
N GLU A 171 -80.93 66.49 -15.82
CA GLU A 171 -80.75 67.60 -14.87
C GLU A 171 -80.01 68.80 -15.50
N PHE A 172 -79.09 68.56 -16.44
CA PHE A 172 -78.42 69.64 -17.18
C PHE A 172 -79.30 70.24 -18.29
N GLN A 173 -80.12 69.45 -18.98
CA GLN A 173 -81.06 69.98 -19.98
C GLN A 173 -82.19 70.80 -19.34
N ILE A 174 -82.75 70.35 -18.21
CA ILE A 174 -83.79 71.10 -17.48
C ILE A 174 -83.23 72.40 -16.87
N ALA A 175 -81.96 72.43 -16.50
CA ALA A 175 -81.30 73.66 -16.06
C ALA A 175 -81.05 74.64 -17.22
N GLY A 176 -80.64 74.14 -18.39
CA GLY A 176 -80.42 74.96 -19.60
C GLY A 176 -81.72 75.54 -20.19
N GLU A 177 -82.79 74.75 -20.26
CA GLU A 177 -84.10 75.23 -20.76
C GLU A 177 -84.74 76.28 -19.83
N LYS A 178 -84.47 76.21 -18.52
CA LYS A 178 -84.94 77.24 -17.57
C LYS A 178 -84.20 78.58 -17.72
N GLU A 179 -82.91 78.56 -18.07
CA GLU A 179 -82.16 79.80 -18.33
C GLU A 179 -82.58 80.45 -19.66
N GLU A 180 -82.91 79.69 -20.70
CA GLU A 180 -83.45 80.24 -21.96
C GLU A 180 -84.89 80.78 -21.78
N GLU A 181 -85.77 80.09 -21.04
CA GLU A 181 -87.11 80.63 -20.72
C GLU A 181 -87.07 81.89 -19.84
N GLU A 182 -86.10 82.03 -18.93
CA GLU A 182 -85.94 83.25 -18.12
C GLU A 182 -85.36 84.42 -18.93
N GLN A 183 -84.54 84.16 -19.96
CA GLN A 183 -84.07 85.20 -20.87
C GLN A 183 -85.17 85.66 -21.84
N ASP A 184 -85.98 84.73 -22.38
CA ASP A 184 -87.09 85.10 -23.28
C ASP A 184 -88.22 85.84 -22.55
N LYS A 185 -88.55 85.46 -21.30
CA LYS A 185 -89.53 86.21 -20.47
C LYS A 185 -89.03 87.61 -20.08
N ASN A 186 -87.73 87.79 -19.89
CA ASN A 186 -87.14 89.11 -19.68
C ASN A 186 -87.10 89.96 -20.96
N HIS A 187 -87.08 89.36 -22.16
CA HIS A 187 -87.22 90.10 -23.42
C HIS A 187 -88.68 90.44 -23.75
N GLU A 188 -89.65 89.60 -23.42
CA GLU A 188 -91.07 89.91 -23.64
C GLU A 188 -91.66 90.93 -22.63
N GLN A 189 -91.14 91.00 -21.40
CA GLN A 189 -91.53 92.05 -20.43
C GLN A 189 -90.95 93.45 -20.71
N PHE A 190 -90.06 93.59 -21.70
CA PHE A 190 -89.64 94.90 -22.23
C PHE A 190 -90.47 95.38 -23.45
N GLY A 191 -91.53 94.65 -23.85
CA GLY A 191 -92.13 94.81 -25.18
C GLY A 191 -93.61 95.15 -25.30
N LYS A 192 -94.37 95.48 -24.24
CA LYS A 192 -95.81 95.85 -24.38
C LYS A 192 -96.28 96.95 -23.42
N GLU A 193 -96.52 98.12 -24.03
CA GLU A 193 -97.66 99.05 -23.80
C GLU A 193 -97.63 99.89 -22.50
N GLN A 194 -97.41 101.21 -22.48
CA GLN A 194 -97.94 102.32 -23.30
C GLN A 194 -99.46 102.32 -23.48
#